data_AF-A0A8X6XBC2-F1
#
_entry.id   AF-A0A8X6XBC2-F1
#
_cell.length_a   1.000
_cell.length_b   1.000
_cell.length_c   1.000
_cell.angle_alpha   90.00
_cell.angle_beta   90.00
_cell.angle_gamma   90.00
#
_symmetry.space_group_name_H-M   'P 1'
#
loop_
_entity.id
_entity.type
_entity.pdbx_description
1 polymer ?
#
loop_
_entity_poly.entity_id
_entity_poly.type
_entity_poly.pdbx_seq_one_letter_code
_entity_poly.pdbx_strand_id
1 'polypeptide(L)'
;MFWNFKKATWDSYRDAVDIKLSLKPFTNDLEENWKNFRTIILDNAKAFIPRGNIRRHVPFFTHYASSLKPLLDKTDELHKSLGDGSLNFRTEINKINAEIKLIYTQLKRSRRK
;
A
#
# COMPACT_ATOMS: atom_id res chain seq x y z
N MET A 1 9.52 6.61 0.63
CA MET A 1 9.25 6.04 -0.71
C MET A 1 10.56 5.50 -1.24
N PHE A 2 10.70 4.19 -1.45
CA PHE A 2 11.99 3.59 -1.83
C PHE A 2 12.16 3.58 -3.35
N TRP A 3 13.36 3.87 -3.82
CA TRP A 3 13.72 3.76 -5.24
C TRP A 3 14.15 2.32 -5.54
N ASN A 4 13.77 1.80 -6.70
CA ASN A 4 14.13 0.46 -7.13
C ASN A 4 15.35 0.50 -8.06
N PHE A 5 16.52 0.66 -7.47
CA PHE A 5 17.80 0.73 -8.17
C PHE A 5 18.12 -0.54 -8.99
N LYS A 6 17.56 -1.71 -8.62
CA LYS A 6 17.72 -2.96 -9.37
C LYS A 6 17.03 -2.93 -10.74
N LYS A 7 15.96 -2.13 -10.88
CA LYS A 7 15.19 -2.00 -12.13
C LYS A 7 15.49 -0.68 -12.86
N ALA A 8 16.48 0.08 -12.41
CA ALA A 8 16.86 1.32 -13.06
C ALA A 8 17.49 1.06 -14.43
N THR A 9 17.18 1.94 -15.39
CA THR A 9 17.81 1.95 -16.71
C THR A 9 19.05 2.83 -16.67
N TRP A 10 20.16 2.26 -16.18
CA TRP A 10 21.37 3.03 -15.86
C TRP A 10 22.07 3.64 -17.08
N ASP A 11 22.11 2.93 -18.22
CA ASP A 11 22.71 3.45 -19.44
C ASP A 11 21.93 4.68 -19.94
N SER A 12 20.60 4.57 -20.05
CA SER A 12 19.74 5.69 -20.44
C SER A 12 19.80 6.86 -19.45
N TYR A 13 19.94 6.57 -18.14
CA TYR A 13 20.15 7.59 -17.13
C TYR A 13 21.46 8.36 -17.35
N ARG A 14 22.57 7.64 -17.56
CA ARG A 14 23.88 8.24 -17.82
C ARG A 14 23.83 9.12 -19.06
N ASP A 15 23.37 8.57 -20.17
CA ASP A 15 23.34 9.27 -21.45
C ASP A 15 22.47 10.55 -21.35
N ALA A 16 21.32 10.49 -20.65
CA ALA A 16 20.46 11.65 -20.44
C ALA A 16 21.06 12.72 -19.50
N VAL A 17 21.86 12.31 -18.51
CA VAL A 17 22.60 13.24 -17.65
C VAL A 17 23.70 13.93 -18.44
N ASP A 18 24.49 13.17 -19.19
CA ASP A 18 25.62 13.70 -19.98
C ASP A 18 25.14 14.71 -21.03
N ILE A 19 24.05 14.40 -21.75
CA ILE A 19 23.43 15.33 -22.69
C ILE A 19 23.01 16.62 -21.98
N LYS A 20 22.29 16.53 -20.85
CA LYS A 20 21.80 17.73 -20.16
C LYS A 20 22.92 18.58 -19.56
N LEU A 21 23.99 17.96 -19.09
CA LEU A 21 25.17 18.68 -18.60
C LEU A 21 25.93 19.34 -19.75
N SER A 22 26.07 18.69 -20.92
CA SER A 22 26.70 19.30 -22.09
C SER A 22 25.94 20.52 -22.64
N LEU A 23 24.61 20.56 -22.46
CA LEU A 23 23.77 21.68 -22.91
C LEU A 23 23.79 22.88 -21.96
N LYS A 24 24.32 22.72 -20.73
CA LYS A 24 24.43 23.78 -19.74
C LYS A 24 25.91 23.97 -19.34
N PRO A 25 26.67 24.76 -20.10
CA PRO A 25 28.04 25.10 -19.71
C PRO A 25 28.03 25.82 -18.36
N PHE A 26 29.00 25.47 -17.51
CA PHE A 26 29.14 26.07 -16.19
C PHE A 26 29.43 27.57 -16.30
N THR A 27 28.76 28.37 -15.48
CA THR A 27 29.00 29.81 -15.36
C THR A 27 30.10 30.10 -14.33
N ASN A 28 30.42 31.37 -14.07
CA ASN A 28 31.34 31.75 -12.99
C ASN A 28 30.70 31.63 -11.59
N ASP A 29 29.38 31.43 -11.49
CA ASP A 29 28.70 31.24 -10.22
C ASP A 29 28.68 29.76 -9.82
N LEU A 30 29.53 29.42 -8.85
CA LEU A 30 29.65 28.06 -8.32
C LEU A 30 28.36 27.57 -7.63
N GLU A 31 27.65 28.45 -6.93
CA GLU A 31 26.43 28.10 -6.19
C GLU A 31 25.31 27.74 -7.17
N GLU A 32 25.16 28.52 -8.24
CA GLU A 32 24.20 28.27 -9.31
C GLU A 32 24.54 26.99 -10.08
N ASN A 33 25.81 26.80 -10.45
CA ASN A 33 26.28 25.58 -11.10
C ASN A 33 25.99 24.32 -10.26
N TRP A 34 26.25 24.40 -8.96
CA TRP A 34 26.00 23.29 -8.04
C TRP A 34 24.50 22.99 -7.88
N LYS A 35 23.65 24.02 -7.86
CA LYS A 35 22.19 23.84 -7.87
C LYS A 35 21.72 23.19 -9.17
N ASN A 36 22.22 23.65 -10.32
CA ASN A 36 21.89 23.10 -11.63
C ASN A 36 22.29 21.62 -11.75
N PHE A 37 23.51 21.29 -11.35
CA PHE A 37 24.02 19.92 -11.35
C PHE A 37 23.13 18.97 -10.51
N ARG A 38 22.84 19.34 -9.26
CA ARG A 38 21.96 18.55 -8.38
C ARG A 38 20.58 18.35 -8.97
N THR A 39 20.02 19.39 -9.57
CA THR A 39 18.69 19.35 -10.19
C THR A 39 18.66 18.38 -11.37
N ILE A 40 19.65 18.46 -12.25
CA ILE A 40 19.77 17.56 -13.42
C ILE A 40 19.86 16.09 -12.98
N ILE A 41 20.71 15.80 -11.98
CA ILE A 41 20.85 14.46 -11.42
C ILE A 41 19.52 13.95 -10.86
N LEU A 42 18.86 14.76 -10.03
CA LEU A 42 17.62 14.36 -9.36
C LEU A 42 16.48 14.12 -10.32
N ASP A 43 16.32 14.98 -11.33
CA ASP A 43 15.21 14.87 -12.27
C ASP A 43 15.38 13.70 -13.23
N ASN A 44 16.60 13.46 -13.72
CA ASN A 44 16.86 12.25 -14.49
C ASN A 44 16.71 10.99 -13.63
N ALA A 45 17.13 11.03 -12.37
CA ALA A 45 17.01 9.88 -11.49
C ALA A 45 15.54 9.53 -11.24
N LYS A 46 14.66 10.52 -11.06
CA LYS A 46 13.20 10.29 -10.98
C LYS A 46 12.61 9.69 -12.26
N ALA A 47 13.17 10.00 -13.42
CA ALA A 47 12.68 9.51 -14.71
C ALA A 47 13.11 8.06 -14.98
N PHE A 48 14.37 7.72 -14.69
CA PHE A 48 14.97 6.44 -15.08
C PHE A 48 15.06 5.41 -13.95
N ILE A 49 14.93 5.83 -12.70
CA ILE A 49 14.92 4.95 -11.54
C ILE A 49 13.46 4.75 -11.09
N PRO A 50 12.85 3.59 -11.39
CA PRO A 50 11.47 3.36 -11.04
C PRO A 50 11.32 3.37 -9.51
N ARG A 51 10.21 3.95 -9.05
CA ARG A 51 9.86 3.89 -7.64
C ARG A 51 9.50 2.44 -7.29
N GLY A 52 9.97 1.96 -6.14
CA GLY A 52 9.61 0.66 -5.62
C GLY A 52 8.10 0.53 -5.43
N ASN A 53 7.58 -0.70 -5.56
CA ASN A 53 6.16 -0.96 -5.34
C ASN A 53 5.78 -0.56 -3.92
N ILE A 54 5.07 0.55 -3.77
CA ILE A 54 4.25 0.79 -2.59
C ILE A 54 3.14 -0.25 -2.68
N ARG A 55 3.11 -1.21 -1.76
CA ARG A 55 1.93 -2.08 -1.60
C ARG A 55 0.75 -1.15 -1.36
N ARG A 56 -0.08 -0.92 -2.38
CA ARG A 56 -1.35 -0.19 -2.23
C ARG A 56 -2.26 -1.09 -1.40
N HIS A 57 -2.24 -0.89 -0.09
CA HIS A 57 -3.20 -1.51 0.80
C HIS A 57 -4.57 -0.88 0.51
N VAL A 58 -5.41 -1.59 -0.22
CA VAL A 58 -6.81 -1.21 -0.39
C VAL A 58 -7.59 -1.90 0.74
N PRO A 59 -8.06 -1.17 1.77
CA PRO A 59 -8.91 -1.75 2.79
C PRO A 59 -10.17 -2.29 2.12
N PHE A 60 -10.46 -3.58 2.34
CA PHE A 60 -11.66 -4.21 1.83
C PHE A 60 -12.68 -4.26 2.96
N PHE A 61 -13.72 -3.42 2.86
CA PHE A 61 -14.84 -3.43 3.80
C PHE A 61 -15.78 -4.60 3.46
N THR A 62 -15.37 -5.80 3.85
CA THR A 62 -16.14 -7.06 3.84
C THR A 62 -17.42 -7.03 4.66
N HIS A 63 -17.62 -6.01 5.50
CA HIS A 63 -18.78 -5.91 6.39
C HIS A 63 -20.12 -5.88 5.64
N TYR A 64 -20.12 -5.50 4.35
CA TYR A 64 -21.32 -5.52 3.49
C TYR A 64 -21.44 -6.77 2.62
N ALA A 65 -20.54 -7.75 2.75
CA ALA A 65 -20.71 -9.01 2.04
C ALA A 65 -22.01 -9.68 2.52
N SER A 66 -22.84 -10.12 1.56
CA SER A 66 -24.15 -10.75 1.83
C SER A 66 -24.04 -11.96 2.77
N SER A 67 -22.91 -12.66 2.75
CA SER A 67 -22.62 -13.78 3.64
C SER A 67 -22.16 -13.39 5.05
N LEU A 68 -21.72 -12.15 5.26
CA LEU A 68 -21.10 -11.70 6.51
C LEU A 68 -22.03 -10.80 7.34
N LYS A 69 -22.84 -9.97 6.67
CA LYS A 69 -23.81 -9.07 7.29
C LYS A 69 -24.77 -9.78 8.28
N PRO A 70 -25.45 -10.89 7.94
CA PRO A 70 -26.37 -11.54 8.89
C PRO A 70 -25.67 -12.08 10.14
N LEU A 71 -24.40 -12.51 10.02
CA LEU A 71 -23.63 -12.97 11.17
C LEU A 71 -23.22 -11.81 12.08
N LEU A 72 -22.83 -10.67 11.50
CA LEU A 72 -22.50 -9.46 12.25
C LEU A 72 -23.72 -8.94 13.01
N ASP A 73 -24.88 -8.84 12.34
CA ASP A 73 -26.14 -8.42 12.95
C ASP A 73 -26.53 -9.35 14.12
N LYS A 74 -26.43 -10.68 13.92
CA LYS A 74 -26.68 -11.67 14.99
C LYS A 74 -25.71 -11.54 16.17
N THR A 75 -24.45 -11.21 15.91
CA THR A 75 -23.45 -11.02 16.98
C THR A 75 -23.77 -9.76 17.80
N ASP A 76 -24.17 -8.68 17.14
CA ASP A 76 -24.56 -7.43 17.78
C ASP A 76 -25.83 -7.59 18.62
N GLU A 77 -26.81 -8.35 18.15
CA GLU A 77 -28.01 -8.72 18.92
C GLU A 77 -27.65 -9.50 20.18
N LEU A 78 -26.82 -10.55 20.05
CA LEU A 78 -26.37 -11.36 21.19
C LEU A 78 -25.55 -10.55 22.19
N HIS A 79 -24.74 -9.59 21.72
CA HIS A 79 -23.98 -8.69 22.58
C HIS A 79 -24.91 -7.73 23.36
N LYS A 80 -25.96 -7.22 22.72
CA LYS A 80 -26.99 -6.40 23.41
C LYS A 80 -27.74 -7.21 24.47
N SER A 81 -27.98 -8.50 24.22
CA SER A 81 -28.62 -9.41 25.17
C SER A 81 -27.68 -9.92 26.28
N LEU A 82 -26.36 -9.68 26.19
CA LEU A 82 -25.36 -10.17 27.14
C LEU A 82 -25.31 -9.38 28.47
N GLY A 83 -26.22 -8.41 28.67
CA GLY A 83 -26.34 -7.65 29.91
C GLY A 83 -26.52 -8.51 31.17
N ASP A 84 -27.00 -9.74 31.03
CA ASP A 84 -27.22 -10.70 32.13
C ASP A 84 -26.50 -12.05 31.86
N GLY A 85 -25.18 -12.09 32.11
CA GLY A 85 -24.48 -13.23 32.72
C GLY A 85 -24.62 -14.67 32.18
N SER A 86 -25.23 -14.93 31.01
CA SER A 86 -25.48 -16.30 30.55
C SER A 86 -24.28 -16.88 29.76
N LEU A 87 -23.70 -17.95 30.31
CA LEU A 87 -22.61 -18.75 29.73
C LEU A 87 -22.95 -19.31 28.33
N ASN A 88 -24.24 -19.49 28.04
CA ASN A 88 -24.74 -19.99 26.75
C ASN A 88 -24.53 -18.97 25.63
N PHE A 89 -24.74 -17.67 25.89
CA PHE A 89 -24.52 -16.62 24.90
C PHE A 89 -23.04 -16.47 24.53
N ARG A 90 -22.13 -16.62 25.50
CA ARG A 90 -20.68 -16.62 25.23
C ARG A 90 -20.28 -17.73 24.26
N THR A 91 -20.84 -18.93 24.42
CA THR A 91 -20.56 -20.07 23.54
C THR A 91 -21.10 -19.82 22.13
N GLU A 92 -22.30 -19.24 22.00
CA GLU A 92 -22.89 -18.90 20.70
C GLU A 92 -22.14 -17.77 19.98
N ILE A 93 -21.77 -16.71 20.71
CA ILE A 93 -20.92 -15.62 20.20
C ILE A 93 -19.58 -16.17 19.68
N ASN A 94 -18.95 -17.09 20.42
CA ASN A 94 -17.69 -17.71 19.98
C ASN A 94 -17.85 -18.52 18.70
N LYS A 95 -18.95 -19.25 18.52
CA LYS A 95 -19.25 -19.99 17.29
C LYS A 95 -19.42 -19.03 16.10
N ILE A 96 -20.22 -17.99 16.26
CA ILE A 96 -20.46 -16.98 15.20
C ILE A 96 -19.16 -16.26 14.86
N ASN A 97 -18.35 -15.89 15.85
CA ASN A 97 -17.05 -15.27 15.63
C ASN A 97 -16.07 -16.18 14.86
N ALA A 98 -16.09 -17.49 15.12
CA ALA A 98 -15.28 -18.45 14.37
C ALA A 98 -15.74 -18.52 12.90
N GLU A 99 -17.05 -18.52 12.66
CA GLU A 99 -17.64 -18.53 11.32
C GLU A 99 -17.32 -17.25 10.53
N ILE A 100 -17.45 -16.09 11.18
CA ILE A 100 -17.04 -14.79 10.61
C ILE A 100 -15.57 -14.85 10.18
N LYS A 101 -14.65 -15.29 11.06
CA LYS A 101 -13.21 -15.42 10.75
C LYS A 101 -12.95 -16.34 9.55
N LEU A 102 -13.72 -17.43 9.43
CA LEU A 102 -13.59 -18.39 8.34
C LEU A 102 -14.02 -17.76 7.00
N ILE A 103 -15.16 -17.09 6.96
CA ILE A 103 -15.67 -16.38 5.77
C ILE A 103 -14.71 -15.27 5.35
N TYR A 104 -14.20 -14.48 6.30
CA TYR A 104 -13.14 -13.48 6.04
C TYR A 104 -11.93 -14.10 5.35
N THR A 105 -11.50 -15.26 5.82
CA THR A 105 -10.34 -15.97 5.28
C THR A 105 -10.60 -16.47 3.86
N GLN A 106 -11.80 -17.00 3.60
CA GLN A 106 -12.22 -17.44 2.27
C GLN A 106 -12.29 -16.29 1.27
N LEU A 107 -12.94 -15.18 1.63
CA LEU A 107 -13.02 -13.96 0.80
C LEU A 107 -11.64 -13.38 0.50
N LYS A 108 -10.73 -13.42 1.48
CA LYS A 108 -9.33 -13.00 1.29
C LYS A 108 -8.57 -13.93 0.34
N ARG A 109 -8.86 -15.23 0.34
CA ARG A 109 -8.20 -16.24 -0.51
C ARG A 109 -8.74 -16.22 -1.95
N SER A 110 -10.04 -16.09 -2.15
CA SER A 110 -10.65 -16.01 -3.49
C SER A 110 -10.11 -14.83 -4.29
N ARG A 111 -9.80 -13.70 -3.64
CA ARG A 111 -9.20 -12.53 -4.27
C ARG A 111 -7.73 -12.71 -4.71
N ARG A 112 -7.01 -13.67 -4.14
CA ARG A 112 -5.58 -13.90 -4.47
C ARG A 112 -5.38 -14.82 -5.68
N LYS A 113 -6.44 -15.51 -6.12
CA LYS A 113 -6.47 -16.23 -7.39
C LYS A 113 -6.88 -15.27 -8.50
#